data_AF-A0A4R5C6D3-F1
#
_entry.id   AF-A0A4R5C6D3-F1
#
_cell.length_a   1.000
_cell.length_b   1.000
_cell.length_c   1.000
_cell.angle_alpha   90.00
_cell.angle_beta   90.00
_cell.angle_gamma   90.00
#
_symmetry.space_group_name_H-M   'P 1'
#
loop_
_entity.id
_entity.type
_entity.pdbx_description
1 polymer ?
#
loop_
_entity_poly.entity_id
_entity_poly.type
_entity_poly.pdbx_seq_one_letter_code
_entity_poly.pdbx_strand_id
1 'polypeptide(L)'
;MMFFLSVKSISQNAQASTNTIMETFNTTGNDATGNSGSITYSIGQVFYTYIGVSVYNVAQGVQQQGSEVVSGVSLSTPEISEASKTEIFIFPNPTTDYVTINMKGFEFGNVQGSYQLYDNQGRLLKQNTINQNETQVNLTDLSSSLYLLQVVDTNKISKTFKILKK
;
A
#
# COMPACT_ATOMS: atom_id res chain seq x y z
N MET A 1 33.61 1.38 -22.43
CA MET A 1 32.62 0.76 -21.53
C MET A 1 33.20 0.79 -20.13
N MET A 2 32.69 1.64 -19.24
CA MET A 2 33.24 1.81 -17.88
C MET A 2 32.39 0.97 -16.92
N PHE A 3 33.00 -0.04 -16.30
CA PHE A 3 32.35 -0.91 -15.32
C PHE A 3 32.63 -0.35 -13.92
N PHE A 4 31.59 0.02 -13.18
CA PHE A 4 31.70 0.35 -11.75
C PHE A 4 31.25 -0.84 -10.93
N LEU A 5 32.15 -1.41 -10.11
CA LEU A 5 31.82 -2.41 -9.10
C LEU A 5 31.59 -1.69 -7.76
N SER A 6 30.39 -1.83 -7.21
CA SER A 6 30.10 -1.43 -5.83
C SER A 6 30.24 -2.65 -4.92
N VAL A 7 31.11 -2.57 -3.91
CA VAL A 7 31.32 -3.65 -2.94
C VAL A 7 30.57 -3.29 -1.66
N LYS A 8 29.62 -4.13 -1.25
CA LYS A 8 28.97 -4.01 0.06
C LYS A 8 29.90 -4.59 1.14
N SER A 9 30.39 -3.73 2.04
CA SER A 9 30.97 -4.18 3.31
C SER A 9 29.85 -4.39 4.33
N ILE A 10 29.53 -5.66 4.61
CA ILE A 10 28.57 -6.03 5.66
C ILE A 10 29.31 -6.01 7.00
N SER A 11 29.03 -5.01 7.83
CA SER A 11 29.37 -5.04 9.25
C SER A 11 28.40 -5.98 9.96
N GLN A 12 28.88 -7.14 10.43
CA GLN A 12 28.11 -8.04 11.28
C GLN A 12 27.86 -7.35 12.64
N ASN A 13 26.64 -6.86 12.85
CA ASN A 13 26.14 -6.73 14.21
C ASN A 13 24.71 -7.25 14.27
N ALA A 14 24.54 -8.32 15.04
CA ALA A 14 23.32 -9.10 15.14
C ALA A 14 22.34 -8.43 16.10
N GLN A 15 21.31 -7.77 15.56
CA GLN A 15 20.02 -7.64 16.24
C GLN A 15 18.95 -7.31 15.18
N ALA A 16 18.03 -8.25 14.96
CA ALA A 16 16.91 -8.06 14.04
C ALA A 16 15.87 -7.12 14.67
N SER A 17 16.10 -5.80 14.56
CA SER A 17 15.04 -4.81 14.74
C SER A 17 14.27 -4.69 13.42
N THR A 18 12.98 -5.00 13.44
CA THR A 18 12.05 -4.86 12.30
C THR A 18 11.71 -3.38 12.01
N ASN A 19 12.71 -2.50 12.06
CA ASN A 19 12.59 -1.18 11.47
C ASN A 19 12.96 -1.36 9.99
N THR A 20 12.09 -0.89 9.10
CA THR A 20 12.45 -0.70 7.69
C THR A 20 13.58 0.32 7.64
N ILE A 21 14.83 -0.14 7.76
CA ILE A 21 15.99 0.74 7.74
C ILE A 21 16.10 1.23 6.30
N MET A 22 15.90 2.53 6.07
CA MET A 22 16.22 3.11 4.78
C MET A 22 17.74 3.05 4.62
N GLU A 23 18.19 2.16 3.75
CA GLU A 23 19.60 2.03 3.40
C GLU A 23 19.94 3.02 2.28
N THR A 24 20.97 3.82 2.47
CA THR A 24 21.48 4.72 1.43
C THR A 24 22.72 4.14 0.78
N PHE A 25 22.80 4.24 -0.55
CA PHE A 25 24.03 3.94 -1.28
C PHE A 25 24.89 5.20 -1.32
N ASN A 26 26.03 5.16 -0.62
CA ASN A 26 27.03 6.22 -0.72
C ASN A 26 27.94 5.96 -1.93
N THR A 27 28.14 6.99 -2.76
CA THR A 27 29.09 6.94 -3.89
C THR A 27 30.53 6.94 -3.37
N THR A 28 30.79 7.69 -2.29
CA THR A 28 32.10 7.75 -1.64
C THR A 28 31.97 8.32 -0.22
N GLY A 29 32.99 8.20 0.61
CA GLY A 29 33.07 8.79 1.94
C GLY A 29 34.47 8.63 2.49
N ASN A 30 34.85 9.47 3.45
CA ASN A 30 36.14 9.38 4.11
C ASN A 30 36.14 10.06 5.49
N ASP A 31 37.17 9.77 6.27
CA ASP A 31 37.47 10.47 7.51
C ASP A 31 38.57 11.50 7.26
N ALA A 32 38.35 12.73 7.69
CA ALA A 32 39.39 13.76 7.75
C ALA A 32 39.76 14.00 9.21
N THR A 33 41.03 13.78 9.53
CA THR A 33 41.59 13.99 10.88
C THR A 33 42.58 15.14 10.87
N GLY A 34 42.53 15.98 11.90
CA GLY A 34 43.44 17.09 12.11
C GLY A 34 43.76 17.29 13.58
N ASN A 35 44.73 18.17 13.87
CA ASN A 35 45.18 18.45 15.24
C ASN A 35 44.08 18.98 16.18
N SER A 36 42.97 19.49 15.63
CA SER A 36 41.84 20.05 16.36
C SER A 36 40.58 19.15 16.36
N GLY A 37 40.63 17.97 15.75
CA GLY A 37 39.50 17.02 15.74
C GLY A 37 39.40 16.19 14.47
N SER A 38 38.36 15.35 14.42
CA SER A 38 38.05 14.49 13.28
C SER A 38 36.64 14.74 12.76
N ILE A 39 36.48 14.77 11.44
CA ILE A 39 35.19 14.79 10.76
C ILE A 39 35.06 13.57 9.86
N THR A 40 33.87 12.97 9.83
CA THR A 40 33.53 11.88 8.91
C THR A 40 32.53 12.42 7.92
N TYR A 41 32.76 12.19 6.63
CA TYR A 41 31.84 12.63 5.58
C TYR A 41 31.52 11.51 4.59
N SER A 42 30.34 11.61 3.99
CA SER A 42 29.88 10.72 2.93
C SER A 42 29.19 11.50 1.82
N ILE A 43 29.43 11.12 0.58
CA ILE A 43 28.76 11.60 -0.62
C ILE A 43 27.77 10.52 -1.07
N GLY A 44 26.49 10.88 -1.14
CA GLY A 44 25.40 10.01 -1.58
C GLY A 44 25.42 9.73 -3.09
N GLN A 45 24.34 9.18 -3.61
CA GLN A 45 24.14 8.93 -5.05
C GLN A 45 24.24 10.23 -5.87
N VAL A 46 25.15 10.28 -6.85
CA VAL A 46 25.37 11.46 -7.71
C VAL A 46 24.68 11.38 -9.08
N PHE A 47 24.14 10.21 -9.46
CA PHE A 47 23.39 10.02 -10.70
C PHE A 47 22.12 9.21 -10.43
N TYR A 48 20.98 9.72 -10.88
CA TYR A 48 19.72 8.99 -10.93
C TYR A 48 19.06 9.22 -12.29
N THR A 49 18.36 8.21 -12.80
CA THR A 49 17.58 8.30 -14.04
C THR A 49 16.14 8.02 -13.70
N TYR A 50 15.22 8.86 -14.17
CA TYR A 50 13.80 8.57 -14.09
C TYR A 50 13.39 7.63 -15.22
N ILE A 51 12.76 6.51 -14.85
CA ILE A 51 12.12 5.59 -15.78
C ILE A 51 10.64 5.63 -15.46
N GLY A 52 9.81 6.08 -16.40
CA GLY A 52 8.40 6.30 -16.12
C GLY A 52 7.50 6.57 -17.33
N VAL A 53 6.20 6.39 -17.12
CA VAL A 53 5.13 6.70 -18.09
C VAL A 53 4.07 7.53 -17.35
N SER A 54 3.86 8.78 -17.76
CA SER A 54 2.86 9.78 -17.30
C SER A 54 2.65 9.90 -15.77
N VAL A 55 2.10 8.88 -15.12
CA VAL A 55 1.70 8.85 -13.71
C VAL A 55 2.70 8.07 -12.83
N TYR A 56 3.52 7.20 -13.42
CA TYR A 56 4.47 6.36 -12.68
C TYR A 56 5.90 6.75 -13.05
N ASN A 57 6.63 7.33 -12.11
CA ASN A 57 8.04 7.65 -12.27
C ASN A 57 8.84 6.98 -11.16
N VAL A 58 9.82 6.15 -11.52
CA VAL A 58 10.74 5.51 -10.58
C VAL A 58 12.13 6.05 -10.84
N ALA A 59 12.80 6.55 -9.80
CA ALA A 59 14.21 6.94 -9.90
C ALA A 59 15.09 5.69 -9.71
N GLN A 60 15.92 5.37 -10.70
CA GLN A 60 16.87 4.26 -10.64
C GLN A 60 17.85 4.47 -9.48
N GLY A 61 18.08 3.42 -8.68
CA GLY A 61 19.00 3.43 -7.54
C GLY A 61 18.44 4.04 -6.26
N VAL A 62 17.25 4.64 -6.32
CA VAL A 62 16.54 5.20 -5.15
C VAL A 62 15.50 4.21 -4.68
N GLN A 63 15.49 3.89 -3.38
CA GLN A 63 14.40 3.14 -2.78
C GLN A 63 13.14 4.00 -2.78
N GLN A 64 12.20 3.69 -3.67
CA GLN A 64 10.86 4.28 -3.64
C GLN A 64 10.03 3.52 -2.60
N GLN A 65 9.34 4.25 -1.73
CA GLN A 65 8.24 3.64 -0.99
C GLN A 65 7.24 3.16 -2.05
N GLY A 66 6.91 1.86 -2.02
CA GLY A 66 5.84 1.35 -2.88
C GLY A 66 4.60 2.17 -2.60
N SER A 67 4.19 3.01 -3.56
CA SER A 67 2.88 3.61 -3.50
C SER A 67 1.90 2.45 -3.58
N GLU A 68 1.27 2.08 -2.46
CA GLU A 68 -0.04 1.44 -2.55
C GLU A 68 -0.88 2.46 -3.30
N VAL A 69 -1.04 2.26 -4.61
CA VAL A 69 -2.03 2.97 -5.40
C VAL A 69 -3.38 2.56 -4.83
N VAL A 70 -3.81 3.21 -3.74
CA VAL A 70 -5.20 3.28 -3.30
C VAL A 70 -5.89 4.21 -4.29
N SER A 71 -5.97 3.80 -5.55
CA SER A 71 -6.73 4.44 -6.63
C SER A 71 -6.77 3.50 -7.84
N GLY A 72 -7.57 2.43 -7.73
CA GLY A 72 -8.39 1.94 -8.85
C GLY A 72 -7.73 1.63 -10.20
N VAL A 73 -6.46 1.21 -10.26
CA VAL A 73 -5.91 0.65 -11.52
C VAL A 73 -6.00 -0.87 -11.43
N SER A 74 -7.14 -1.40 -11.85
CA SER A 74 -7.24 -2.80 -12.27
C SER A 74 -6.26 -2.98 -13.42
N LEU A 75 -5.41 -4.01 -13.33
CA LEU A 75 -4.54 -4.45 -14.43
C LEU A 75 -5.40 -5.14 -15.50
N SER A 76 -6.31 -4.38 -16.08
CA SER A 76 -7.21 -4.81 -17.13
C SER A 76 -7.32 -3.67 -18.12
N THR A 77 -7.17 -4.02 -19.40
CA THR A 77 -7.34 -3.22 -20.61
C THR A 77 -8.04 -1.86 -20.45
N PRO A 78 -7.56 -0.79 -21.11
CA PRO A 78 -8.18 0.53 -21.05
C PRO A 78 -9.50 0.52 -21.82
N GLU A 79 -10.54 -0.06 -21.23
CA GLU A 79 -11.90 0.27 -21.61
C GLU A 79 -12.20 1.62 -20.97
N ILE A 80 -12.20 2.65 -21.82
CA ILE A 80 -12.79 3.96 -21.54
C ILE A 80 -14.29 3.72 -21.35
N SER A 81 -14.65 3.23 -20.17
CA SER A 81 -16.00 3.34 -19.64
C SER A 81 -15.96 4.55 -18.72
N GLU A 82 -16.87 5.49 -18.95
CA GLU A 82 -17.03 6.67 -18.10
C GLU A 82 -17.12 6.20 -16.66
N ALA A 83 -16.04 6.42 -15.91
CA ALA A 83 -15.93 6.00 -14.53
C ALA A 83 -16.99 6.78 -13.76
N SER A 84 -18.13 6.13 -13.54
CA SER A 84 -19.14 6.57 -12.60
C SER A 84 -18.39 6.83 -11.30
N LYS A 85 -18.43 8.08 -10.84
CA LYS A 85 -17.64 8.59 -9.71
C LYS A 85 -18.20 8.04 -8.39
N THR A 86 -18.31 6.73 -8.25
CA THR A 86 -18.75 6.07 -7.04
C THR A 86 -17.58 6.02 -6.07
N GLU A 87 -17.71 6.79 -4.99
CA GLU A 87 -16.71 6.82 -3.93
C GLU A 87 -17.15 5.89 -2.80
N ILE A 88 -16.30 4.90 -2.49
CA ILE A 88 -16.55 3.94 -1.41
C ILE A 88 -15.59 4.22 -0.26
N PHE A 89 -16.15 4.39 0.93
CA PHE A 89 -15.44 4.64 2.19
C PHE A 89 -15.78 3.58 3.23
N ILE A 90 -14.87 3.35 4.18
CA ILE A 90 -15.12 2.51 5.35
C ILE A 90 -14.76 3.24 6.65
N PHE A 91 -15.60 3.10 7.68
CA PHE A 91 -15.33 3.67 9.01
C PHE A 91 -16.16 2.97 10.10
N PRO A 92 -15.70 2.97 11.37
CA PRO A 92 -14.36 3.34 11.80
C PRO A 92 -13.34 2.26 11.38
N ASN A 93 -12.09 2.67 11.14
CA ASN A 93 -10.97 1.76 10.97
C ASN A 93 -9.75 2.40 11.63
N PRO A 94 -9.23 1.89 12.76
CA PRO A 94 -9.56 0.60 13.40
C PRO A 94 -10.97 0.49 14.01
N THR A 95 -11.46 -0.72 14.26
CA THR A 95 -12.79 -1.02 14.82
C THR A 95 -12.78 -2.11 15.90
N THR A 96 -13.88 -2.24 16.65
CA THR A 96 -14.14 -3.33 17.61
C THR A 96 -15.26 -4.25 17.11
N ASP A 97 -16.47 -3.71 16.95
CA ASP A 97 -17.68 -4.51 16.78
C ASP A 97 -18.23 -4.47 15.34
N TYR A 98 -18.07 -3.34 14.65
CA TYR A 98 -18.64 -3.16 13.32
C TYR A 98 -17.85 -2.16 12.48
N VAL A 99 -17.86 -2.36 11.17
CA VAL A 99 -17.42 -1.34 10.20
C VAL A 99 -18.60 -0.98 9.32
N THR A 100 -18.73 0.30 8.98
CA THR A 100 -19.72 0.81 8.05
C THR A 100 -19.06 1.02 6.69
N ILE A 101 -19.67 0.45 5.65
CA ILE A 101 -19.38 0.73 4.25
C ILE A 101 -20.30 1.89 3.84
N ASN A 102 -19.73 2.99 3.39
CA ASN A 102 -20.47 4.13 2.85
C ASN A 102 -20.15 4.26 1.35
N MET A 103 -21.18 4.17 0.51
CA MET A 103 -21.11 4.31 -0.93
C MET A 103 -21.77 5.63 -1.32
N LYS A 104 -21.00 6.59 -1.83
CA LYS A 104 -21.52 7.87 -2.33
C LYS A 104 -21.59 7.85 -3.85
N GLY A 105 -22.72 8.29 -4.39
CA GLY A 105 -22.94 8.32 -5.84
C GLY A 105 -23.09 6.93 -6.46
N PHE A 106 -23.56 5.94 -5.68
CA PHE A 106 -23.99 4.65 -6.21
C PHE A 106 -25.51 4.67 -6.34
N GLU A 107 -26.02 4.50 -7.55
CA GLU A 107 -27.45 4.38 -7.81
C GLU A 107 -27.86 2.92 -7.60
N PHE A 108 -28.53 2.65 -6.48
CA PHE A 108 -29.10 1.33 -6.15
C PHE A 108 -30.31 1.05 -7.06
N GLY A 109 -30.05 0.78 -8.34
CA GLY A 109 -31.02 0.34 -9.34
C GLY A 109 -31.07 -1.18 -9.45
N ASN A 110 -31.01 -1.71 -10.68
CA ASN A 110 -31.06 -3.16 -10.95
C ASN A 110 -29.76 -3.92 -10.59
N VAL A 111 -28.72 -3.22 -10.12
CA VAL A 111 -27.42 -3.80 -9.78
C VAL A 111 -27.26 -3.76 -8.27
N GLN A 112 -27.22 -4.96 -7.67
CA GLN A 112 -26.97 -5.11 -6.24
C GLN A 112 -25.47 -5.29 -6.02
N GLY A 113 -24.84 -4.31 -5.37
CA GLY A 113 -23.48 -4.47 -4.87
C GLY A 113 -23.43 -5.58 -3.81
N SER A 114 -22.27 -6.18 -3.59
CA SER A 114 -22.06 -7.12 -2.48
C SER A 114 -20.72 -6.87 -1.83
N TYR A 115 -20.57 -7.36 -0.60
CA TYR A 115 -19.28 -7.40 0.07
C TYR A 115 -18.90 -8.81 0.47
N GLN A 116 -17.59 -9.04 0.56
CA GLN A 116 -16.98 -10.27 1.01
C GLN A 116 -15.88 -9.93 2.02
N LEU A 117 -15.93 -10.55 3.19
CA LEU A 117 -14.96 -10.38 4.28
C LEU A 117 -14.08 -11.61 4.37
N TYR A 118 -12.77 -11.41 4.36
CA TYR A 118 -11.75 -12.44 4.44
C TYR A 118 -10.85 -12.25 5.65
N ASP A 119 -10.32 -13.35 6.18
CA ASP A 119 -9.25 -13.30 7.18
C ASP A 119 -7.85 -13.14 6.55
N ASN A 120 -6.82 -13.11 7.40
CA ASN A 120 -5.42 -13.02 7.00
C ASN A 120 -4.89 -14.23 6.22
N GLN A 121 -5.62 -15.35 6.20
CA GLN A 121 -5.30 -16.55 5.42
C GLN A 121 -6.08 -16.59 4.09
N GLY A 122 -6.93 -15.58 3.82
CA GLY A 122 -7.77 -15.53 2.62
C GLY A 122 -9.02 -16.39 2.69
N ARG A 123 -9.43 -16.86 3.88
CA ARG A 123 -10.68 -17.61 4.04
C ARG A 123 -11.86 -16.65 4.09
N LEU A 124 -12.90 -16.94 3.31
CA LEU A 124 -14.14 -16.17 3.30
C LEU A 124 -14.90 -16.39 4.62
N LEU A 125 -15.12 -15.31 5.36
CA LEU A 125 -15.81 -15.32 6.66
C LEU A 125 -17.27 -14.87 6.55
N LYS A 126 -17.55 -13.81 5.78
CA LYS A 126 -18.90 -13.25 5.61
C LYS A 126 -19.08 -12.76 4.18
N GLN A 127 -20.29 -12.90 3.66
CA GLN A 127 -20.69 -12.35 2.37
C GLN A 127 -22.16 -11.93 2.45
N ASN A 128 -22.48 -10.71 2.05
CA ASN A 128 -23.86 -10.20 1.96
C ASN A 128 -23.99 -9.16 0.84
N THR A 129 -25.23 -8.85 0.46
CA THR A 129 -25.53 -7.76 -0.48
C THR A 129 -25.53 -6.40 0.21
N ILE A 130 -25.22 -5.36 -0.56
CA ILE A 130 -25.28 -3.96 -0.18
C ILE A 130 -26.49 -3.37 -0.90
N ASN A 131 -27.54 -3.04 -0.14
CA ASN A 131 -28.81 -2.57 -0.70
C ASN A 131 -29.06 -1.07 -0.42
N GLN A 132 -28.13 -0.40 0.26
CA GLN A 132 -28.27 0.98 0.73
C GLN A 132 -26.89 1.65 0.80
N ASN A 133 -26.88 2.99 0.74
CA ASN A 133 -25.66 3.80 0.80
C ASN A 133 -24.77 3.45 2.00
N GLU A 134 -25.37 3.13 3.15
CA GLU A 134 -24.65 2.77 4.37
C GLU A 134 -24.97 1.35 4.81
N THR A 135 -23.98 0.47 4.77
CA THR A 135 -24.13 -0.93 5.19
C THR A 135 -23.17 -1.26 6.32
N GLN A 136 -23.72 -1.72 7.44
CA GLN A 136 -22.94 -2.13 8.60
C GLN A 136 -22.53 -3.60 8.47
N VAL A 137 -21.25 -3.87 8.65
CA VAL A 137 -20.66 -5.21 8.69
C VAL A 137 -20.32 -5.53 10.14
N ASN A 138 -21.02 -6.48 10.73
CA ASN A 138 -20.75 -6.95 12.08
C ASN A 138 -19.48 -7.83 12.11
N LEU A 139 -18.54 -7.46 12.97
CA LEU A 139 -17.30 -8.18 13.25
C LEU A 139 -17.26 -8.71 14.69
N THR A 140 -18.29 -8.54 15.52
CA THR A 140 -18.30 -8.83 16.97
C THR A 140 -17.75 -10.22 17.29
N ASP A 141 -18.18 -11.25 16.57
CA ASP A 141 -17.80 -12.66 16.80
C ASP A 141 -16.40 -13.03 16.29
N LEU A 142 -15.66 -12.10 15.69
CA LEU A 142 -14.33 -12.32 15.12
C LEU A 142 -13.23 -11.93 16.11
N SER A 143 -12.03 -12.50 16.01
CA SER A 143 -10.91 -12.15 16.88
C SER A 143 -10.26 -10.81 16.50
N SER A 144 -9.48 -10.22 17.40
CA SER A 144 -8.64 -9.06 17.07
C SER A 144 -7.58 -9.47 16.03
N SER A 145 -7.71 -8.97 14.80
CA SER A 145 -6.82 -9.30 13.70
C SER A 145 -7.00 -8.31 12.54
N LEU A 146 -6.20 -8.51 11.48
CA LEU A 146 -6.37 -7.84 10.20
C LEU A 146 -7.33 -8.63 9.31
N TYR A 147 -8.31 -7.94 8.73
CA TYR A 147 -9.28 -8.49 7.79
C TYR A 147 -9.24 -7.75 6.47
N LEU A 148 -9.64 -8.43 5.39
CA LEU A 148 -9.81 -7.84 4.06
C LEU A 148 -11.29 -7.80 3.70
N LEU A 149 -11.81 -6.62 3.42
CA LEU A 149 -13.16 -6.42 2.96
C LEU A 149 -13.15 -6.01 1.49
N GLN A 150 -13.70 -6.87 0.64
CA GLN A 150 -13.86 -6.62 -0.78
C GLN A 150 -15.29 -6.16 -1.05
N VAL A 151 -15.43 -5.08 -1.81
CA VAL A 151 -16.71 -4.64 -2.38
C VAL A 151 -16.73 -5.04 -3.85
N VAL A 152 -17.76 -5.77 -4.23
CA VAL A 152 -17.94 -6.37 -5.56
C VAL A 152 -19.17 -5.73 -6.21
N ASP A 153 -18.99 -5.24 -7.42
CA ASP A 153 -20.04 -4.68 -8.27
C ASP A 153 -20.10 -5.49 -9.57
N THR A 154 -21.29 -6.00 -9.93
CA THR A 154 -21.53 -6.73 -11.18
C THR A 154 -20.48 -7.83 -11.45
N ASN A 155 -20.13 -8.60 -10.42
CA ASN A 155 -19.10 -9.65 -10.42
C ASN A 155 -17.65 -9.19 -10.68
N LYS A 156 -17.37 -7.88 -10.67
CA LYS A 156 -16.01 -7.32 -10.68
C LYS A 156 -15.66 -6.76 -9.29
N ILE A 157 -14.43 -7.00 -8.85
CA ILE A 157 -13.94 -6.40 -7.60
C ILE A 157 -13.79 -4.90 -7.83
N SER A 158 -14.60 -4.10 -7.14
CA SER A 158 -14.58 -2.64 -7.24
C SER A 158 -13.51 -2.05 -6.32
N LYS A 159 -13.46 -2.49 -5.06
CA LYS A 159 -12.47 -1.98 -4.09
C LYS A 159 -12.20 -2.99 -2.97
N THR A 160 -10.97 -2.99 -2.47
CA THR A 160 -10.57 -3.81 -1.31
C THR A 160 -10.07 -2.91 -0.19
N PHE A 161 -10.49 -3.19 1.04
CA PHE A 161 -10.09 -2.45 2.24
C PHE A 161 -9.46 -3.37 3.26
N LYS A 162 -8.40 -2.88 3.92
CA LYS A 162 -7.80 -3.51 5.10
C LYS A 162 -8.49 -2.98 6.36
N ILE A 163 -9.06 -3.87 7.17
CA ILE A 163 -9.72 -3.52 8.43
C ILE A 163 -8.88 -4.03 9.59
N LEU A 164 -8.52 -3.14 10.50
CA LEU A 164 -7.87 -3.50 11.76
C LEU A 164 -8.93 -3.63 12.86
N LYS A 165 -9.20 -4.86 13.31
CA LYS A 165 -10.03 -5.11 14.51
C LYS A 165 -9.14 -5.14 15.76
N LYS A 166 -9.55 -4.42 16.80
CA LYS A 166 -8.91 -4.37 18.13
C LYS A 166 -9.48 -5.40 19.11
#